data_AF-A0A0S2I4U9-F1
#
_entry.id   AF-A0A0S2I4U9-F1
#
_cell.length_a   1.000
_cell.length_b   1.000
_cell.length_c   1.000
_cell.angle_alpha   90.00
_cell.angle_beta   90.00
_cell.angle_gamma   90.00
#
_symmetry.space_group_name_H-M   'P 1'
#
loop_
_entity.id
_entity.type
_entity.pdbx_description
1 polymer ?
#
loop_
_entity_poly.entity_id
_entity_poly.type
_entity_poly.pdbx_seq_one_letter_code
_entity_poly.pdbx_strand_id
1 'polypeptide(L)'
;MGFHIVNIENKKLKHDYVETFEELAYVDFITNDTIIYQGEEHWKPFKVSDSKQYEHFAKGWFRAGIQAQELFKEQASSQGYILEMLNQDQKSFKSYTSNAKNLSIKRGDFLIRNFGNIEIDVKCRKFGESSQGKTFDFKCSDALKHQNMQNFTNTPILIAVYENKNDSPNEDSIYMFSINKLMSSQTIEKLTRKGIGECYRIPLSFTTEGFSLIDETYKSIIKKTTIPEFIEIQRQKYKNAYSKWTEEDDKKLELLYCEGQTINELSKLFERNNGAIRSRIKKLELKDKYGG
;
A
#
# COMPACT_ATOMS: atom_id res chain seq x y z
N MET A 1 -28.92 -18.44 33.59
CA MET A 1 -27.53 -18.00 33.70
C MET A 1 -26.96 -18.73 34.90
N GLY A 2 -25.91 -19.50 34.70
CA GLY A 2 -25.33 -20.38 35.72
C GLY A 2 -23.88 -20.03 35.98
N PHE A 3 -23.13 -20.96 36.56
CA PHE A 3 -21.75 -20.78 36.99
C PHE A 3 -20.82 -21.70 36.17
N HIS A 4 -19.84 -21.11 35.50
CA HIS A 4 -18.74 -21.86 34.91
C HIS A 4 -17.65 -22.05 35.96
N ILE A 5 -17.20 -23.28 36.15
CA ILE A 5 -16.08 -23.64 37.05
C ILE A 5 -14.90 -24.04 36.18
N VAL A 6 -13.74 -23.39 36.36
CA VAL A 6 -12.56 -23.58 35.51
C VAL A 6 -11.33 -23.85 36.35
N ASN A 7 -10.63 -24.93 36.01
CA ASN A 7 -9.32 -25.30 36.55
C ASN A 7 -8.33 -25.69 35.44
N ILE A 8 -7.05 -25.66 35.80
CA ILE A 8 -5.96 -26.14 34.94
C ILE A 8 -5.23 -27.28 35.65
N GLU A 9 -5.45 -28.50 35.18
CA GLU A 9 -4.81 -29.71 35.71
C GLU A 9 -3.94 -30.33 34.60
N ASN A 10 -2.64 -30.58 34.86
CA ASN A 10 -1.73 -31.18 33.89
C ASN A 10 -1.72 -30.50 32.50
N LYS A 11 -1.77 -29.15 32.50
CA LYS A 11 -1.93 -28.31 31.30
C LYS A 11 -3.21 -28.59 30.49
N LYS A 12 -4.21 -29.29 31.03
CA LYS A 12 -5.54 -29.46 30.44
C LYS A 12 -6.54 -28.55 31.14
N LEU A 13 -7.44 -27.97 30.35
CA LEU A 13 -8.52 -27.16 30.87
C LEU A 13 -9.58 -28.13 31.40
N LYS A 14 -9.83 -28.09 32.70
CA LYS A 14 -10.97 -28.76 33.33
C LYS A 14 -12.05 -27.71 33.48
N HIS A 15 -13.22 -27.98 32.91
CA HIS A 15 -14.34 -27.06 32.90
C HIS A 15 -15.62 -27.82 33.19
N ASP A 16 -16.47 -27.23 34.02
CA ASP A 16 -17.83 -27.68 34.28
C ASP A 16 -18.78 -26.48 34.34
N TYR A 17 -20.09 -26.73 34.24
CA TYR A 17 -21.13 -25.71 34.36
C TYR A 17 -22.27 -26.23 35.24
N VAL A 18 -22.70 -25.37 36.17
CA VAL A 18 -23.86 -25.65 37.03
C VAL A 18 -24.87 -24.51 36.94
N GLU A 19 -26.16 -24.79 37.12
CA GLU A 19 -27.20 -23.79 36.96
C GLU A 19 -27.40 -22.95 38.22
N THR A 20 -27.20 -23.54 39.39
CA THR A 20 -27.50 -22.92 40.69
C THR A 20 -26.26 -22.79 41.58
N PHE A 21 -26.36 -21.95 42.61
CA PHE A 21 -25.26 -21.75 43.56
C PHE A 21 -25.05 -23.01 44.43
N GLU A 22 -26.15 -23.64 44.81
CA GLU A 22 -26.18 -24.86 45.63
C GLU A 22 -25.49 -26.03 44.93
N GLU A 23 -25.59 -26.11 43.60
CA GLU A 23 -24.92 -27.14 42.80
C GLU A 23 -23.38 -27.07 42.89
N LEU A 24 -22.80 -25.91 43.19
CA LEU A 24 -21.35 -25.77 43.38
C LEU A 24 -20.82 -26.65 44.50
N ALA A 25 -21.63 -26.92 45.54
CA ALA A 25 -21.23 -27.76 46.67
C ALA A 25 -20.94 -29.22 46.26
N TYR A 26 -21.40 -29.64 45.06
CA TYR A 26 -21.22 -31.00 44.55
C TYR A 26 -20.07 -31.11 43.52
N VAL A 27 -19.41 -30.01 43.18
CA VAL A 27 -18.28 -30.00 42.25
C VAL A 27 -16.99 -30.35 43.03
N ASP A 28 -16.50 -31.58 42.84
CA ASP A 28 -15.42 -32.17 43.63
C ASP A 28 -14.02 -31.60 43.39
N PHE A 29 -13.87 -30.80 42.34
CA PHE A 29 -12.58 -30.28 41.90
C PHE A 29 -12.38 -28.79 42.19
N ILE A 30 -13.29 -28.14 42.92
CA ILE A 30 -13.10 -26.76 43.37
C ILE A 30 -11.96 -26.70 44.39
N THR A 31 -11.03 -25.79 44.13
CA THR A 31 -9.87 -25.48 44.98
C THR A 31 -9.76 -23.97 45.18
N ASN A 32 -8.81 -23.52 46.01
CA ASN A 32 -8.54 -22.09 46.22
C ASN A 32 -8.06 -21.36 44.95
N ASP A 33 -7.57 -22.09 43.94
CA ASP A 33 -7.09 -21.54 42.67
C ASP A 33 -8.12 -21.60 41.55
N THR A 34 -9.34 -22.08 41.85
CA THR A 34 -10.41 -22.25 40.86
C THR A 34 -11.01 -20.91 40.44
N ILE A 35 -11.21 -20.73 39.13
CA ILE A 35 -11.90 -19.57 38.57
C ILE A 35 -13.38 -19.91 38.42
N ILE A 36 -14.26 -19.08 39.00
CA ILE A 36 -15.71 -19.17 38.83
C ILE A 36 -16.24 -17.86 38.28
N TYR A 37 -17.06 -17.93 37.24
CA TYR A 37 -17.79 -16.77 36.70
C TYR A 37 -19.19 -17.17 36.26
N GLN A 38 -20.12 -16.21 36.24
CA GLN A 38 -21.49 -16.44 35.78
C GLN A 38 -21.63 -16.19 34.28
N GLY A 39 -22.39 -17.04 33.60
CA GLY A 39 -22.59 -16.95 32.16
C GLY A 39 -23.68 -17.89 31.64
N GLU A 40 -23.95 -17.80 30.35
CA GLU A 40 -24.76 -18.79 29.65
C GLU A 40 -23.93 -20.05 29.40
N GLU A 41 -24.53 -21.23 29.54
CA GLU A 41 -23.84 -22.53 29.39
C GLU A 41 -22.97 -22.63 28.12
N HIS A 42 -23.45 -22.04 27.02
CA HIS A 42 -22.76 -22.05 25.74
C HIS A 42 -21.50 -21.16 25.68
N TRP A 43 -21.26 -20.29 26.65
CA TRP A 43 -20.03 -19.47 26.80
C TRP A 43 -18.90 -20.28 27.42
N LYS A 44 -18.66 -21.47 26.87
CA LYS A 44 -17.62 -22.38 27.34
C LYS A 44 -16.23 -21.80 27.07
N PRO A 45 -15.37 -21.69 28.11
CA PRO A 45 -14.01 -21.23 27.90
C PRO A 45 -13.21 -22.29 27.14
N PHE A 46 -12.21 -21.84 26.38
CA PHE A 46 -11.32 -22.70 25.63
C PHE A 46 -9.89 -22.17 25.73
N LYS A 47 -8.90 -23.04 25.56
CA LYS A 47 -7.52 -22.58 25.45
C LYS A 47 -7.35 -21.88 24.12
N VAL A 48 -6.55 -20.82 24.12
CA VAL A 48 -6.18 -20.11 22.90
C VAL A 48 -5.62 -21.06 21.83
N SER A 49 -4.85 -22.08 22.21
CA SER A 49 -4.30 -23.11 21.31
C SER A 49 -5.36 -23.93 20.57
N ASP A 50 -6.57 -24.00 21.10
CA ASP A 50 -7.64 -24.86 20.63
C ASP A 50 -8.62 -24.08 19.74
N SER A 51 -8.44 -22.76 19.59
CA SER A 51 -9.27 -21.90 18.76
C SER A 51 -8.49 -21.36 17.58
N LYS A 52 -8.91 -21.74 16.36
CA LYS A 52 -8.35 -21.18 15.12
C LYS A 52 -8.46 -19.66 15.02
N GLN A 53 -9.47 -19.07 15.67
CA GLN A 53 -9.67 -17.63 15.69
C GLN A 53 -8.61 -16.93 16.55
N TYR A 54 -8.26 -17.51 17.69
CA TYR A 54 -7.41 -16.85 18.69
C TYR A 54 -5.99 -17.41 18.78
N GLU A 55 -5.69 -18.58 18.21
CA GLU A 55 -4.40 -19.31 18.36
C GLU A 55 -3.18 -18.44 18.08
N HIS A 56 -3.30 -17.50 17.15
CA HIS A 56 -2.22 -16.61 16.75
C HIS A 56 -1.90 -15.56 17.83
N PHE A 57 -2.84 -15.20 18.71
CA PHE A 57 -2.59 -14.29 19.82
C PHE A 57 -1.60 -14.84 20.85
N ALA A 58 -1.31 -16.14 20.86
CA ALA A 58 -0.21 -16.69 21.65
C ALA A 58 1.18 -16.29 21.10
N LYS A 59 1.27 -15.85 19.83
CA LYS A 59 2.51 -15.49 19.15
C LYS A 59 2.76 -13.99 19.26
N GLY A 60 3.84 -13.59 19.93
CA GLY A 60 4.14 -12.16 20.15
C GLY A 60 4.25 -11.34 18.86
N TRP A 61 4.88 -11.89 17.81
CA TRP A 61 4.96 -11.23 16.51
C TRP A 61 3.58 -10.93 15.88
N PHE A 62 2.56 -11.74 16.18
CA PHE A 62 1.21 -11.52 15.65
C PHE A 62 0.55 -10.32 16.35
N ARG A 63 0.67 -10.26 17.68
CA ARG A 63 0.22 -9.11 18.48
C ARG A 63 0.94 -7.82 18.07
N ALA A 64 2.26 -7.89 17.89
CA ALA A 64 3.07 -6.77 17.41
C ALA A 64 2.60 -6.25 16.03
N GLY A 65 2.12 -7.15 15.16
CA GLY A 65 1.54 -6.79 13.87
C GLY A 65 0.24 -6.01 14.01
N ILE A 66 -0.67 -6.44 14.89
CA ILE A 66 -1.93 -5.73 15.18
C ILE A 66 -1.63 -4.36 15.80
N GLN A 67 -0.74 -4.30 16.79
CA GLN A 67 -0.32 -3.04 17.41
C GLN A 67 0.29 -2.07 16.38
N ALA A 68 1.10 -2.57 15.44
CA ALA A 68 1.65 -1.73 14.39
C ALA A 68 0.59 -1.16 13.44
N GLN A 69 -0.49 -1.90 13.16
CA GLN A 69 -1.62 -1.40 12.37
C GLN A 69 -2.39 -0.29 13.08
N GLU A 70 -2.67 -0.44 14.38
CA GLU A 70 -3.31 0.61 15.17
C GLU A 70 -2.41 1.84 15.29
N LEU A 71 -1.12 1.65 15.59
CA LEU A 71 -0.14 2.75 15.63
C LEU A 71 -0.05 3.49 14.29
N PHE A 72 0.01 2.77 13.17
CA PHE A 72 -0.02 3.38 11.84
C PHE A 72 -1.28 4.22 11.63
N LYS A 73 -2.44 3.70 12.03
CA LYS A 73 -3.71 4.40 11.88
C LYS A 73 -3.71 5.71 12.66
N GLU A 74 -3.24 5.71 13.90
CA GLU A 74 -3.13 6.92 14.73
C GLU A 74 -2.16 7.93 14.12
N GLN A 75 -0.93 7.50 13.80
CA GLN A 75 0.10 8.37 13.23
C GLN A 75 -0.33 8.93 11.87
N ALA A 76 -0.84 8.10 10.96
CA ALA A 76 -1.31 8.55 9.65
C ALA A 76 -2.50 9.54 9.77
N SER A 77 -3.43 9.29 10.70
CA SER A 77 -4.54 10.22 10.95
C SER A 77 -4.03 11.57 11.47
N SER A 78 -3.00 11.59 12.32
CA SER A 78 -2.36 12.83 12.78
C SER A 78 -1.69 13.63 11.65
N GLN A 79 -1.28 12.95 10.56
CA GLN A 79 -0.76 13.58 9.34
C GLN A 79 -1.87 14.04 8.37
N GLY A 80 -3.15 13.82 8.70
CA GLY A 80 -4.29 14.20 7.87
C GLY A 80 -4.65 13.19 6.77
N TYR A 81 -4.14 11.96 6.83
CA TYR A 81 -4.52 10.90 5.90
C TYR A 81 -5.88 10.31 6.26
N ILE A 82 -6.77 10.20 5.28
CA ILE A 82 -8.10 9.57 5.44
C ILE A 82 -7.98 8.09 5.10
N LEU A 83 -7.98 7.25 6.13
CA LEU A 83 -7.81 5.80 6.01
C LEU A 83 -9.15 5.07 5.90
N GLU A 84 -9.24 4.14 4.96
CA GLU A 84 -10.26 3.09 4.90
C GLU A 84 -9.60 1.74 5.18
N MET A 85 -10.12 0.98 6.16
CA MET A 85 -9.62 -0.37 6.45
C MET A 85 -10.03 -1.34 5.34
N LEU A 86 -9.06 -2.14 4.88
CA LEU A 86 -9.29 -3.13 3.83
C LEU A 86 -9.53 -4.51 4.44
N ASN A 87 -10.78 -4.97 4.38
CA ASN A 87 -11.13 -6.32 4.81
C ASN A 87 -10.56 -7.36 3.84
N GLN A 88 -9.73 -8.28 4.35
CA GLN A 88 -9.17 -9.42 3.61
C GLN A 88 -10.10 -10.64 3.57
N ASP A 89 -11.39 -10.48 3.89
CA ASP A 89 -12.29 -11.62 4.02
C ASP A 89 -12.52 -12.32 2.67
N GLN A 90 -12.41 -13.65 2.68
CA GLN A 90 -12.37 -14.50 1.49
C GLN A 90 -13.62 -14.36 0.60
N LYS A 91 -14.78 -14.02 1.17
CA LYS A 91 -16.04 -13.86 0.41
C LYS A 91 -16.01 -12.63 -0.50
N SER A 92 -15.57 -11.48 0.02
CA SER A 92 -15.32 -10.27 -0.78
C SER A 92 -14.14 -10.45 -1.73
N PHE A 93 -13.19 -11.33 -1.39
CA PHE A 93 -12.04 -11.64 -2.23
C PHE A 93 -12.38 -12.58 -3.41
N LYS A 94 -13.45 -13.37 -3.32
CA LYS A 94 -13.88 -14.28 -4.40
C LYS A 94 -14.13 -13.56 -5.73
N SER A 95 -14.68 -12.34 -5.70
CA SER A 95 -14.91 -11.52 -6.90
C SER A 95 -13.60 -11.04 -7.56
N TYR A 96 -12.54 -10.82 -6.77
CA TYR A 96 -11.22 -10.51 -7.29
C TYR A 96 -10.59 -11.77 -7.92
N THR A 97 -10.61 -12.89 -7.20
CA THR A 97 -9.99 -14.14 -7.67
C THR A 97 -10.69 -14.77 -8.87
N SER A 98 -12.01 -14.63 -9.01
CA SER A 98 -12.75 -15.12 -10.16
C SER A 98 -12.36 -14.39 -11.46
N ASN A 99 -12.02 -13.10 -11.35
CA ASN A 99 -11.62 -12.26 -12.49
C ASN A 99 -10.10 -12.25 -12.74
N ALA A 100 -9.27 -12.58 -11.73
CA ALA A 100 -7.81 -12.48 -11.77
C ALA A 100 -7.07 -13.72 -12.33
N LYS A 101 -7.72 -14.59 -13.11
CA LYS A 101 -7.07 -15.72 -13.82
C LYS A 101 -6.14 -16.58 -12.93
N ASN A 102 -6.58 -17.00 -11.74
CA ASN A 102 -5.82 -17.84 -10.79
C ASN A 102 -4.52 -17.24 -10.21
N LEU A 103 -4.28 -15.93 -10.31
CA LEU A 103 -3.13 -15.30 -9.66
C LEU A 103 -3.34 -15.17 -8.14
N SER A 104 -2.31 -15.50 -7.36
CA SER A 104 -2.31 -15.23 -5.92
C SER A 104 -2.14 -13.74 -5.68
N ILE A 105 -3.09 -13.12 -5.00
CA ILE A 105 -3.15 -11.69 -4.71
C ILE A 105 -3.25 -11.44 -3.19
N LYS A 106 -2.84 -10.26 -2.75
CA LYS A 106 -2.91 -9.79 -1.36
C LYS A 106 -3.20 -8.28 -1.38
N ARG A 107 -4.15 -7.82 -0.56
CA ARG A 107 -4.39 -6.38 -0.35
C ARG A 107 -3.51 -5.83 0.75
N GLY A 108 -3.35 -4.51 0.77
CA GLY A 108 -2.90 -3.81 1.97
C GLY A 108 -3.87 -3.94 3.14
N ASP A 109 -3.50 -3.33 4.25
CA ASP A 109 -4.32 -3.17 5.46
C ASP A 109 -5.21 -1.92 5.36
N PHE A 110 -4.72 -0.86 4.70
CA PHE A 110 -5.42 0.42 4.58
C PHE A 110 -5.41 0.95 3.14
N LEU A 111 -6.40 1.79 2.83
CA LEU A 111 -6.47 2.62 1.63
C LEU A 111 -6.48 4.10 2.02
N ILE A 112 -5.55 4.90 1.49
CA ILE A 112 -5.49 6.35 1.72
C ILE A 112 -6.34 7.07 0.67
N ARG A 113 -7.55 7.47 1.06
CA ARG A 113 -8.57 7.98 0.14
C ARG A 113 -8.19 9.33 -0.48
N ASN A 114 -7.65 10.23 0.32
CA ASN A 114 -7.31 11.60 -0.11
C ASN A 114 -5.98 11.71 -0.88
N PHE A 115 -5.22 10.62 -1.04
CA PHE A 115 -3.93 10.62 -1.76
C PHE A 115 -3.93 9.59 -2.88
N GLY A 116 -4.92 9.66 -3.77
CA GLY A 116 -4.93 8.82 -4.98
C GLY A 116 -5.22 7.34 -4.71
N ASN A 117 -5.94 7.04 -3.62
CA ASN A 117 -6.28 5.69 -3.18
C ASN A 117 -5.05 4.80 -3.01
N ILE A 118 -3.92 5.31 -2.50
CA ILE A 118 -2.74 4.46 -2.25
C ILE A 118 -3.07 3.39 -1.21
N GLU A 119 -2.75 2.13 -1.50
CA GLU A 119 -2.88 1.03 -0.54
C GLU A 119 -1.61 0.92 0.33
N ILE A 120 -1.79 0.70 1.63
CA ILE A 120 -0.71 0.51 2.60
C ILE A 120 -0.82 -0.86 3.25
N ASP A 121 0.24 -1.67 3.20
CA ASP A 121 0.36 -2.91 3.98
C ASP A 121 1.34 -2.67 5.14
N VAL A 122 0.88 -2.80 6.38
CA VAL A 122 1.68 -2.52 7.57
C VAL A 122 2.37 -3.78 8.07
N LYS A 123 3.63 -3.65 8.46
CA LYS A 123 4.46 -4.76 8.94
C LYS A 123 5.21 -4.33 10.19
N CYS A 124 5.35 -5.28 11.11
CA CYS A 124 6.24 -5.17 12.25
C CYS A 124 7.34 -6.22 12.09
N ARG A 125 8.61 -5.80 12.04
CA ARG A 125 9.74 -6.65 11.68
C ARG A 125 10.93 -6.40 12.60
N LYS A 126 11.61 -7.48 13.00
CA LYS A 126 12.92 -7.35 13.66
C LYS A 126 13.93 -6.83 12.66
N PHE A 127 14.70 -5.83 13.06
CA PHE A 127 15.80 -5.33 12.25
C PHE A 127 17.08 -6.06 12.65
N GLY A 128 17.86 -6.47 11.66
CA GLY A 128 19.15 -7.12 11.83
C GLY A 128 20.26 -6.32 11.19
N GLU A 129 21.47 -6.47 11.70
CA GLU A 129 22.66 -5.84 11.12
C GLU A 129 23.19 -6.63 9.92
N SER A 130 23.73 -5.92 8.94
CA SER A 130 24.38 -6.47 7.76
C SER A 130 25.51 -5.56 7.28
N SER A 131 26.25 -5.98 6.25
CA SER A 131 27.24 -5.13 5.59
C SER A 131 26.65 -3.85 4.96
N GLN A 132 25.33 -3.82 4.72
CA GLN A 132 24.60 -2.67 4.17
C GLN A 132 23.93 -1.82 5.26
N GLY A 133 24.29 -2.04 6.54
CA GLY A 133 23.64 -1.44 7.71
C GLY A 133 22.44 -2.26 8.18
N LYS A 134 21.49 -1.60 8.87
CA LYS A 134 20.26 -2.21 9.36
C LYS A 134 19.37 -2.69 8.20
N THR A 135 18.84 -3.89 8.33
CA THR A 135 18.01 -4.57 7.32
C THR A 135 16.83 -5.28 7.95
N PHE A 136 15.82 -5.57 7.14
CA PHE A 136 14.74 -6.50 7.50
C PHE A 136 14.38 -7.40 6.31
N ASP A 137 13.82 -8.58 6.63
CA ASP A 137 13.41 -9.53 5.61
C ASP A 137 11.94 -9.31 5.19
N PHE A 138 11.69 -9.35 3.89
CA PHE A 138 10.35 -9.30 3.30
C PHE A 138 10.14 -10.47 2.34
N LYS A 139 9.08 -11.25 2.54
CA LYS A 139 8.82 -12.47 1.76
C LYS A 139 8.67 -12.17 0.26
N CYS A 140 9.39 -12.89 -0.58
CA CYS A 140 9.28 -12.76 -2.04
C CYS A 140 7.87 -13.06 -2.53
N SER A 141 7.21 -14.06 -1.92
CA SER A 141 5.84 -14.43 -2.27
C SER A 141 4.82 -13.35 -1.88
N ASP A 142 5.03 -12.60 -0.81
CA ASP A 142 4.16 -11.48 -0.45
C ASP A 142 4.37 -10.29 -1.41
N ALA A 143 5.61 -10.02 -1.82
CA ALA A 143 5.90 -9.01 -2.83
C ALA A 143 5.20 -9.30 -4.17
N LEU A 144 5.24 -10.56 -4.62
CA LEU A 144 4.58 -10.99 -5.84
C LEU A 144 3.05 -10.85 -5.74
N LYS A 145 2.45 -11.23 -4.60
CA LYS A 145 1.01 -11.09 -4.38
C LYS A 145 0.55 -9.63 -4.41
N HIS A 146 1.34 -8.74 -3.82
CA HIS A 146 1.08 -7.30 -3.89
C HIS A 146 1.27 -6.78 -5.31
N GLN A 147 2.31 -7.19 -6.03
CA GLN A 147 2.48 -6.79 -7.43
C GLN A 147 1.29 -7.21 -8.30
N ASN A 148 0.79 -8.44 -8.13
CA ASN A 148 -0.41 -8.91 -8.81
C ASN A 148 -1.63 -8.05 -8.45
N MET A 149 -1.78 -7.67 -7.18
CA MET A 149 -2.87 -6.80 -6.72
C MET A 149 -2.78 -5.39 -7.32
N GLN A 150 -1.60 -4.79 -7.37
CA GLN A 150 -1.39 -3.49 -8.02
C GLN A 150 -1.74 -3.57 -9.51
N ASN A 151 -1.33 -4.64 -10.21
CA ASN A 151 -1.64 -4.82 -11.63
C ASN A 151 -3.15 -4.99 -11.86
N PHE A 152 -3.84 -5.66 -10.94
CA PHE A 152 -5.28 -5.88 -11.03
C PHE A 152 -6.09 -4.60 -10.77
N THR A 153 -5.71 -3.82 -9.75
CA THR A 153 -6.44 -2.62 -9.31
C THR A 153 -5.91 -1.32 -9.91
N ASN A 154 -4.77 -1.37 -10.61
CA ASN A 154 -4.00 -0.21 -11.04
C ASN A 154 -3.72 0.80 -9.91
N THR A 155 -3.58 0.29 -8.69
CA THR A 155 -3.41 1.08 -7.47
C THR A 155 -2.03 0.81 -6.88
N PRO A 156 -1.23 1.86 -6.57
CA PRO A 156 0.06 1.65 -5.90
C PRO A 156 -0.10 1.06 -4.50
N ILE A 157 0.78 0.11 -4.17
CA ILE A 157 0.91 -0.46 -2.83
C ILE A 157 2.27 -0.03 -2.24
N LEU A 158 2.21 0.61 -1.08
CA LEU A 158 3.38 0.88 -0.24
C LEU A 158 3.37 -0.06 0.96
N ILE A 159 4.56 -0.45 1.40
CA ILE A 159 4.75 -1.25 2.62
C ILE A 159 5.27 -0.31 3.69
N ALA A 160 4.53 -0.18 4.80
CA ALA A 160 4.97 0.54 5.99
C ALA A 160 5.53 -0.47 7.00
N VAL A 161 6.74 -0.23 7.49
CA VAL A 161 7.46 -1.17 8.36
C VAL A 161 7.89 -0.48 9.64
N TYR A 162 7.42 -1.02 10.76
CA TYR A 162 7.93 -0.72 12.09
C TYR A 162 8.99 -1.71 12.54
N GLU A 163 9.98 -1.22 13.29
CA GLU A 163 10.89 -2.09 14.02
C GLU A 163 10.13 -2.81 15.14
N ASN A 164 10.28 -4.13 15.22
CA ASN A 164 9.78 -4.92 16.33
C ASN A 164 10.83 -4.95 17.44
N LYS A 165 10.53 -4.29 18.55
CA LYS A 165 11.28 -4.38 19.82
C LYS A 165 10.46 -5.19 20.81
N ASN A 166 10.92 -6.40 21.11
CA ASN A 166 10.31 -7.28 22.11
C ASN A 166 8.80 -7.52 21.91
N ASP A 167 8.42 -7.91 20.68
CA ASP A 167 7.02 -8.17 20.32
C ASP A 167 6.09 -6.96 20.46
N SER A 168 6.64 -5.76 20.32
CA SER A 168 5.90 -4.49 20.19
C SER A 168 6.54 -3.62 19.09
N PRO A 169 5.74 -2.81 18.35
CA PRO A 169 6.29 -1.84 17.42
C PRO A 169 7.04 -0.73 18.17
N ASN A 170 8.16 -0.30 17.62
CA ASN A 170 8.84 0.92 18.07
C ASN A 170 8.22 2.14 17.38
N GLU A 171 7.60 3.01 18.17
CA GLU A 171 6.77 4.14 17.70
C GLU A 171 7.54 5.16 16.85
N ASP A 172 8.85 5.29 17.09
CA ASP A 172 9.72 6.23 16.38
C ASP A 172 10.26 5.67 15.06
N SER A 173 9.98 4.40 14.72
CA SER A 173 10.60 3.71 13.59
C SER A 173 9.58 3.40 12.51
N ILE A 174 9.27 4.34 11.63
CA ILE A 174 8.44 4.06 10.45
C ILE A 174 9.26 4.23 9.18
N TYR A 175 9.34 3.14 8.41
CA TYR A 175 10.04 3.09 7.14
C TYR A 175 9.12 2.57 6.05
N MET A 176 9.09 3.24 4.91
CA MET A 176 8.22 2.89 3.80
C MET A 176 8.99 2.55 2.53
N PHE A 177 8.47 1.60 1.74
CA PHE A 177 8.95 1.36 0.39
C PHE A 177 7.82 0.98 -0.56
N SER A 178 8.00 1.24 -1.84
CA SER A 178 7.06 0.86 -2.90
C SER A 178 7.30 -0.56 -3.40
N ILE A 179 6.22 -1.32 -3.62
CA ILE A 179 6.31 -2.63 -4.28
C ILE A 179 6.87 -2.51 -5.70
N ASN A 180 6.53 -1.46 -6.45
CA ASN A 180 7.11 -1.22 -7.78
C ASN A 180 8.63 -1.03 -7.73
N LYS A 181 9.13 -0.25 -6.76
CA LYS A 181 10.56 -0.04 -6.56
C LYS A 181 11.26 -1.34 -6.19
N LEU A 182 10.66 -2.14 -5.29
CA LEU A 182 11.23 -3.44 -4.90
C LEU A 182 11.31 -4.41 -6.08
N MET A 183 10.23 -4.55 -6.85
CA MET A 183 10.13 -5.53 -7.94
C MET A 183 11.00 -5.16 -9.16
N SER A 184 11.33 -3.88 -9.34
CA SER A 184 12.24 -3.42 -10.40
C SER A 184 13.71 -3.39 -9.96
N SER A 185 13.98 -3.59 -8.67
CA SER A 185 15.35 -3.53 -8.15
C SER A 185 16.15 -4.79 -8.49
N GLN A 186 17.37 -4.57 -8.99
CA GLN A 186 18.37 -5.63 -9.19
C GLN A 186 19.41 -5.68 -8.06
N THR A 187 19.39 -4.71 -7.14
CA THR A 187 20.42 -4.53 -6.10
C THR A 187 20.04 -5.16 -4.77
N ILE A 188 18.78 -5.59 -4.59
CA ILE A 188 18.30 -6.16 -3.34
C ILE A 188 18.64 -7.65 -3.27
N GLU A 189 19.40 -8.02 -2.25
CA GLU A 189 19.78 -9.41 -1.98
C GLU A 189 18.54 -10.27 -1.68
N LYS A 190 18.53 -11.50 -2.20
CA LYS A 190 17.57 -12.53 -1.83
C LYS A 190 18.25 -13.61 -1.00
N LEU A 191 17.52 -14.14 -0.02
CA LEU A 191 17.98 -15.21 0.85
C LEU A 191 16.85 -16.18 1.17
N THR A 192 17.20 -17.38 1.61
CA THR A 192 16.22 -18.40 2.03
C THR A 192 16.20 -18.50 3.55
N ARG A 193 15.02 -18.36 4.15
CA ARG A 193 14.78 -18.56 5.59
C ARG A 193 14.05 -19.87 5.84
N LYS A 194 14.60 -20.71 6.73
CA LYS A 194 13.97 -21.97 7.13
C LYS A 194 12.56 -21.72 7.71
N GLY A 195 11.56 -22.43 7.19
CA GLY A 195 10.15 -22.30 7.61
C GLY A 195 9.42 -21.05 7.11
N ILE A 196 10.10 -20.17 6.36
CA ILE A 196 9.54 -18.91 5.83
C ILE A 196 9.58 -18.90 4.30
N GLY A 197 10.67 -19.39 3.70
CA GLY A 197 10.93 -19.38 2.25
C GLY A 197 11.87 -18.26 1.82
N GLU A 198 11.86 -17.93 0.52
CA GLU A 198 12.67 -16.86 -0.04
C GLU A 198 12.18 -15.48 0.42
N CYS A 199 13.14 -14.63 0.80
CA CYS A 199 12.92 -13.28 1.26
C CYS A 199 13.90 -12.32 0.57
N TYR A 200 13.43 -11.11 0.27
CA TYR A 200 14.27 -9.96 0.04
C TYR A 200 14.85 -9.50 1.38
N ARG A 201 16.16 -9.27 1.44
CA ARG A 201 16.79 -8.54 2.54
C ARG A 201 16.80 -7.07 2.18
N ILE A 202 15.89 -6.30 2.77
CA ILE A 202 15.71 -4.89 2.46
C ILE A 202 16.55 -4.06 3.44
N PRO A 203 17.55 -3.29 2.96
CA PRO A 203 18.27 -2.35 3.80
C PRO A 203 17.42 -1.11 4.06
N LEU A 204 17.56 -0.49 5.24
CA LEU A 204 16.83 0.74 5.55
C LEU A 204 17.18 1.88 4.57
N SER A 205 18.38 1.88 3.99
CA SER A 205 18.77 2.81 2.93
C SER A 205 17.96 2.67 1.63
N PHE A 206 17.26 1.55 1.43
CA PHE A 206 16.32 1.38 0.31
C PHE A 206 14.94 2.01 0.58
N THR A 207 14.61 2.21 1.85
CA THR A 207 13.33 2.75 2.32
C THR A 207 13.38 4.27 2.48
N THR A 208 12.20 4.87 2.66
CA THR A 208 12.03 6.26 3.05
C THR A 208 11.54 6.29 4.49
N GLU A 209 12.22 7.03 5.36
CA GLU A 209 11.79 7.22 6.75
C GLU A 209 10.60 8.19 6.80
N GLY A 210 9.63 7.91 7.68
CA GLY A 210 8.43 8.73 7.81
C GLY A 210 7.36 8.47 6.73
N PHE A 211 6.50 9.45 6.52
CA PHE A 211 5.32 9.37 5.64
C PHE A 211 5.54 10.00 4.25
N SER A 212 6.68 10.64 3.99
CA SER A 212 6.89 11.43 2.76
C SER A 212 6.77 10.62 1.46
N LEU A 213 7.01 9.31 1.51
CA LEU A 213 6.83 8.43 0.35
C LEU A 213 5.38 8.41 -0.16
N ILE A 214 4.38 8.61 0.71
CA ILE A 214 2.98 8.71 0.31
C ILE A 214 2.78 9.94 -0.57
N ASP A 215 3.30 11.10 -0.15
CA ASP A 215 3.18 12.35 -0.90
C ASP A 215 3.93 12.29 -2.23
N GLU A 216 5.13 11.71 -2.25
CA GLU A 216 5.92 11.48 -3.45
C GLU A 216 5.17 10.58 -4.45
N THR A 217 4.59 9.49 -3.94
CA THR A 217 3.78 8.56 -4.74
C THR A 217 2.56 9.28 -5.31
N TYR A 218 1.84 10.05 -4.50
CA TYR A 218 0.66 10.80 -4.94
C TYR A 218 0.99 11.85 -6.00
N LYS A 219 2.09 12.60 -5.84
CA LYS A 219 2.58 13.53 -6.87
C LYS A 219 2.85 12.82 -8.19
N SER A 220 3.44 11.62 -8.15
CA SER A 220 3.66 10.81 -9.36
C SER A 220 2.35 10.34 -9.99
N ILE A 221 1.33 10.01 -9.20
CA ILE A 221 0.00 9.64 -9.71
C ILE A 221 -0.62 10.83 -10.43
N ILE A 222 -0.65 12.01 -9.79
CA ILE A 222 -1.21 13.23 -10.38
C ILE A 222 -0.50 13.55 -11.69
N LYS A 223 0.84 13.54 -11.70
CA LYS A 223 1.62 13.84 -12.91
C LYS A 223 1.23 12.95 -14.09
N LYS A 224 1.06 11.64 -13.86
CA LYS A 224 0.60 10.68 -14.90
C LYS A 224 -0.81 11.00 -15.39
N THR A 225 -1.72 11.43 -14.51
CA THR A 225 -3.08 11.82 -14.91
C THR A 225 -3.15 13.17 -15.63
N THR A 226 -2.21 14.10 -15.43
CA THR A 226 -2.30 15.46 -16.00
C THR A 226 -1.57 15.61 -17.34
N ILE A 227 -0.57 14.78 -17.68
CA ILE A 227 0.20 14.91 -18.92
C ILE A 227 0.46 13.53 -19.55
N PRO A 228 -0.12 13.22 -20.72
CA PRO A 228 0.25 12.04 -21.49
C PRO A 228 1.76 12.05 -21.82
N GLU A 229 2.44 10.92 -21.62
CA GLU A 229 3.90 10.78 -21.82
C GLU A 229 4.37 11.22 -23.21
N PHE A 230 3.56 11.01 -24.26
CA PHE A 230 3.86 11.49 -25.60
C PHE A 230 3.95 13.02 -25.70
N ILE A 231 3.20 13.77 -24.87
CA ILE A 231 3.28 15.23 -24.81
C ILE A 231 4.59 15.67 -24.18
N GLU A 232 5.07 14.99 -23.13
CA GLU A 232 6.38 15.30 -22.53
C GLU A 232 7.51 15.08 -23.53
N ILE A 233 7.51 13.96 -24.25
CA ILE A 233 8.51 13.67 -25.31
C ILE A 233 8.50 14.77 -26.38
N GLN A 234 7.31 15.23 -26.78
CA GLN A 234 7.20 16.29 -27.78
C GLN A 234 7.65 17.65 -27.22
N ARG A 235 7.43 17.93 -25.93
CA ARG A 235 7.91 19.15 -25.25
C ARG A 235 9.42 19.19 -25.05
N GLN A 236 10.09 18.04 -24.94
CA GLN A 236 11.55 17.98 -24.95
C GLN A 236 12.13 18.43 -26.30
N LYS A 237 11.43 18.14 -27.41
CA LYS A 237 11.86 18.53 -28.76
C LYS A 237 11.41 19.94 -29.15
N TYR A 238 10.23 20.35 -28.69
CA TYR A 238 9.58 21.61 -29.03
C TYR A 238 8.88 22.14 -27.78
N LYS A 239 9.47 23.11 -27.08
CA LYS A 239 9.02 23.60 -25.78
C LYS A 239 7.52 23.97 -25.74
N ASN A 240 6.97 24.46 -26.85
CA ASN A 240 5.57 24.86 -26.98
C ASN A 240 4.68 23.80 -27.65
N ALA A 241 5.11 22.54 -27.70
CA ALA A 241 4.30 21.44 -28.22
C ALA A 241 2.99 21.28 -27.42
N TYR A 242 1.87 21.17 -28.15
CA TYR A 242 0.50 21.07 -27.63
C TYR A 242 0.04 22.25 -26.75
N SER A 243 0.84 23.31 -26.61
CA SER A 243 0.39 24.56 -25.97
C SER A 243 -0.72 25.21 -26.81
N LYS A 244 -1.67 25.90 -26.17
CA LYS A 244 -2.68 26.71 -26.88
C LYS A 244 -1.97 27.80 -27.71
N TRP A 245 -2.51 28.14 -28.87
CA TRP A 245 -2.07 29.31 -29.63
C TRP A 245 -2.76 30.54 -29.03
N THR A 246 -2.00 31.60 -28.75
CA THR A 246 -2.57 32.89 -28.32
C THR A 246 -2.87 33.78 -29.53
N GLU A 247 -3.58 34.89 -29.31
CA GLU A 247 -3.82 35.87 -30.36
C GLU A 247 -2.51 36.53 -30.83
N GLU A 248 -1.55 36.73 -29.92
CA GLU A 248 -0.21 37.23 -30.23
C GLU A 248 0.57 36.23 -31.08
N ASP A 249 0.47 34.94 -30.78
CA ASP A 249 1.08 33.89 -31.60
C ASP A 249 0.53 33.93 -33.03
N ASP A 250 -0.80 34.06 -33.17
CA ASP A 250 -1.47 34.08 -34.47
C ASP A 250 -1.07 35.35 -35.27
N LYS A 251 -1.05 36.54 -34.64
CA LYS A 251 -0.58 37.79 -35.29
C LYS A 251 0.87 37.71 -35.72
N LYS A 252 1.74 37.16 -34.85
CA LYS A 252 3.16 36.99 -35.15
C LYS A 252 3.37 35.99 -36.28
N LEU A 253 2.60 34.89 -36.30
CA LEU A 253 2.68 33.88 -37.34
C LEU A 253 2.26 34.46 -38.70
N GLU A 254 1.20 35.27 -38.73
CA GLU A 254 0.73 35.96 -39.93
C GLU A 254 1.79 36.92 -40.48
N LEU A 255 2.36 37.78 -39.64
CA LEU A 255 3.44 38.71 -40.04
C LEU A 255 4.62 37.96 -40.68
N LEU A 256 5.15 36.96 -39.98
CA LEU A 256 6.32 36.21 -40.44
C LEU A 256 6.04 35.39 -41.69
N TYR A 257 4.81 34.90 -41.85
CA TYR A 257 4.37 34.24 -43.06
C TYR A 257 4.40 35.20 -44.26
N CYS A 258 3.92 36.43 -44.09
CA CYS A 258 3.98 37.48 -45.12
C CYS A 258 5.41 37.93 -45.44
N GLU A 259 6.33 37.85 -44.47
CA GLU A 259 7.77 38.08 -44.67
C GLU A 259 8.48 36.93 -45.41
N GLY A 260 7.76 35.85 -45.76
CA GLY A 260 8.31 34.75 -46.54
C GLY A 260 9.10 33.72 -45.73
N GLN A 261 8.98 33.74 -44.39
CA GLN A 261 9.65 32.75 -43.52
C GLN A 261 9.19 31.33 -43.86
N THR A 262 10.15 30.42 -43.95
CA THR A 262 9.87 29.01 -44.24
C THR A 262 9.21 28.32 -43.04
N ILE A 263 8.47 27.24 -43.29
CA ILE A 263 7.87 26.41 -42.23
C ILE A 263 8.90 25.94 -41.20
N ASN A 264 10.15 25.69 -41.62
CA ASN A 264 11.22 25.25 -40.71
C ASN A 264 11.71 26.38 -39.80
N GLU A 265 11.77 27.62 -40.28
CA GLU A 265 12.16 28.78 -39.48
C GLU A 265 11.06 29.13 -38.47
N LEU A 266 9.80 29.14 -38.93
CA LEU A 266 8.63 29.31 -38.07
C LEU A 266 8.57 28.23 -36.98
N SER A 267 8.83 26.97 -37.34
CA SER A 267 8.87 25.84 -36.41
C SER A 267 9.89 26.04 -35.28
N LYS A 268 11.10 26.52 -35.62
CA LYS A 268 12.13 26.87 -34.62
C LYS A 268 11.71 28.05 -33.77
N LEU A 269 11.19 29.12 -34.38
CA LEU A 269 10.87 30.37 -33.69
C LEU A 269 9.71 30.22 -32.70
N PHE A 270 8.67 29.47 -33.07
CA PHE A 270 7.54 29.19 -32.20
C PHE A 270 7.78 28.01 -31.25
N GLU A 271 8.92 27.32 -31.40
CA GLU A 271 9.25 26.08 -30.69
C GLU A 271 8.10 25.05 -30.78
N ARG A 272 7.58 24.86 -32.00
CA ARG A 272 6.48 23.95 -32.35
C ARG A 272 6.84 23.16 -33.60
N ASN A 273 6.34 21.93 -33.73
CA ASN A 273 6.64 21.13 -34.92
C ASN A 273 6.04 21.69 -36.22
N ASN A 274 6.60 21.30 -37.37
CA ASN A 274 6.17 21.74 -38.70
C ASN A 274 4.69 21.48 -39.00
N GLY A 275 4.14 20.37 -38.48
CA GLY A 275 2.73 20.01 -38.64
C GLY A 275 1.81 21.03 -37.97
N ALA A 276 2.15 21.47 -36.76
CA ALA A 276 1.42 22.48 -36.01
C ALA A 276 1.44 23.84 -36.73
N ILE A 277 2.59 24.24 -37.29
CA ILE A 277 2.71 25.46 -38.10
C ILE A 277 1.80 25.38 -39.33
N ARG A 278 1.91 24.30 -40.12
CA ARG A 278 1.07 24.11 -41.32
C ARG A 278 -0.42 24.11 -41.00
N SER A 279 -0.81 23.41 -39.92
CA SER A 279 -2.19 23.35 -39.46
C SER A 279 -2.70 24.74 -39.06
N ARG A 280 -1.87 25.54 -38.38
CA ARG A 280 -2.26 26.88 -37.97
C ARG A 280 -2.36 27.85 -39.14
N ILE A 281 -1.42 27.83 -40.08
CA ILE A 281 -1.49 28.61 -41.34
C ILE A 281 -2.78 28.30 -42.09
N LYS A 282 -3.16 27.01 -42.17
CA LYS A 282 -4.43 26.60 -42.78
C LYS A 282 -5.63 27.16 -42.02
N LYS A 283 -5.62 27.10 -40.69
CA LYS A 283 -6.73 27.58 -39.84
C LYS A 283 -6.90 29.10 -39.92
N LEU A 284 -5.82 29.85 -40.11
CA LEU A 284 -5.83 31.31 -40.28
C LEU A 284 -6.08 31.74 -41.73
N GLU A 285 -6.18 30.78 -42.65
CA GLU A 285 -6.45 30.98 -44.08
C GLU A 285 -5.41 31.91 -44.75
N LEU A 286 -4.17 31.90 -44.28
CA LEU A 286 -3.14 32.84 -44.74
C LEU A 286 -2.79 32.66 -46.22
N LYS A 287 -2.93 31.43 -46.74
CA LYS A 287 -2.77 31.14 -48.16
C LYS A 287 -3.87 31.78 -49.02
N ASP A 288 -5.10 31.84 -48.53
CA ASP A 288 -6.20 32.41 -49.30
C ASP A 288 -6.18 33.95 -49.19
N LYS A 289 -5.68 34.48 -48.07
CA LYS A 289 -5.50 35.92 -47.85
C LYS A 289 -4.33 36.54 -48.63
N TYR A 290 -3.21 35.82 -48.74
CA TYR A 290 -1.95 36.37 -49.25
C TYR A 290 -1.25 35.50 -50.29
N GLY A 291 -1.75 34.30 -50.59
CA GLY A 291 -1.18 33.40 -51.58
C GLY A 291 -1.60 33.79 -53.00
N GLY A 292 -0.91 34.81 -53.52
CA GLY A 292 -0.63 34.98 -54.96
C GLY A 292 0.75 34.45 -55.28
#